data_AF-X1B9H3-F1
#
_entry.id   AF-X1B9H3-F1
#
_cell.length_a   1.000
_cell.length_b   1.000
_cell.length_c   1.000
_cell.angle_alpha   90.00
_cell.angle_beta   90.00
_cell.angle_gamma   90.00
#
_symmetry.space_group_name_H-M   'P 1'
#
loop_
_entity.id
_entity.type
_entity.pdbx_description
1 polymer ?
#
loop_
_entity_poly.entity_id
_entity_poly.type
_entity_poly.pdbx_seq_one_letter_code
_entity_poly.pdbx_strand_id
1 'polypeptide(L)'
;LHSLLLFNRRESTMDLLSMNSVENLQKAYDFIDRISLQIEKSEMILEEAELIKREFSWSAKILKIACSLGIEQLKLGIDVPINEIDLKTKNQLKTKLTILIEEFQRIWLERNRRGGLNDSKKRLEDLLALFSK
;
A
#
# COMPACT_ATOMS: atom_id res chain seq x y z
N LEU A 1 5.13 -10.02 0.49
CA LEU A 1 4.26 -8.86 0.80
C LEU A 1 4.80 -8.01 1.96
N HIS A 2 5.37 -8.61 3.01
CA HIS A 2 5.95 -7.92 4.17
C HIS A 2 7.18 -7.03 3.86
N SER A 3 7.88 -7.29 2.76
CA SER A 3 9.08 -6.57 2.32
C SER A 3 8.80 -5.34 1.44
N LEU A 4 7.55 -5.10 1.03
CA LEU A 4 7.21 -4.07 0.02
C LEU A 4 6.83 -2.71 0.62
N LEU A 5 6.44 -2.64 1.89
CA LEU A 5 5.82 -1.44 2.47
C LEU A 5 6.73 -0.62 3.40
N LEU A 6 7.78 -1.22 3.96
CA LEU A 6 8.70 -0.53 4.87
C LEU A 6 10.10 -1.16 4.68
N PHE A 7 10.84 -0.69 3.68
CA PHE A 7 12.21 -1.11 3.44
C PHE A 7 13.12 -0.55 4.54
N ASN A 8 13.38 -1.37 5.55
CA ASN A 8 14.44 -1.16 6.52
C ASN A 8 15.79 -1.26 5.78
N ARG A 9 16.50 -0.13 5.63
CA ARG A 9 17.83 -0.03 5.01
C ARG A 9 18.82 -1.00 5.69
N ARG A 10 19.03 -2.18 5.12
CA ARG A 10 20.24 -2.99 5.35
C ARG A 10 20.74 -3.49 4.00
N GLU A 11 21.90 -2.95 3.62
CA GLU A 11 22.96 -3.36 2.66
C GLU A 11 22.67 -4.21 1.39
N SER A 12 21.56 -4.95 1.28
CA SER A 12 21.20 -5.74 0.09
C SER A 12 20.29 -5.00 -0.92
N THR A 13 20.08 -3.70 -0.74
CA THR A 13 19.04 -2.91 -1.44
C THR A 13 19.44 -2.42 -2.83
N MET A 14 20.72 -2.42 -3.19
CA MET A 14 21.18 -1.83 -4.45
C MET A 14 20.69 -2.63 -5.68
N ASP A 15 20.65 -3.97 -5.60
CA ASP A 15 20.18 -4.85 -6.68
C ASP A 15 18.64 -4.89 -6.80
N LEU A 16 17.90 -4.79 -5.70
CA LEU A 16 16.43 -4.82 -5.74
C LEU A 16 15.83 -3.49 -6.21
N LEU A 17 16.49 -2.36 -5.92
CA LEU A 17 16.07 -1.05 -6.40
C LEU A 17 16.47 -0.82 -7.86
N SER A 18 17.58 -1.41 -8.33
CA SER A 18 17.95 -1.38 -9.75
C SER A 18 17.00 -2.21 -10.64
N MET A 19 16.33 -3.24 -10.09
CA MET A 19 15.28 -4.00 -10.79
C MET A 19 13.92 -3.29 -10.85
N ASN A 20 13.68 -2.29 -10.01
CA ASN A 20 12.43 -1.53 -9.98
C ASN A 20 12.57 -0.26 -10.81
N SER A 21 12.22 -0.32 -12.10
CA SER A 21 12.06 0.88 -12.91
C SER A 21 10.70 1.52 -12.65
N VAL A 22 10.58 2.82 -12.92
CA VAL A 22 9.29 3.53 -12.95
C VAL A 22 8.29 2.80 -13.84
N GLU A 23 8.75 2.29 -14.98
CA GLU A 23 7.94 1.52 -15.93
C GLU A 23 7.41 0.21 -15.30
N ASN A 24 8.25 -0.56 -14.59
CA ASN A 24 7.83 -1.80 -13.97
C ASN A 24 6.82 -1.56 -12.84
N LEU A 25 7.00 -0.51 -12.03
CA LEU A 25 6.04 -0.15 -10.99
C LEU A 25 4.73 0.36 -11.59
N GLN A 26 4.76 1.08 -12.72
CA GLN A 26 3.55 1.48 -13.42
C GLN A 26 2.81 0.26 -13.98
N LYS A 27 3.51 -0.68 -14.62
CA LYS A 27 2.93 -1.95 -15.08
C LYS A 27 2.29 -2.74 -13.94
N ALA A 28 2.94 -2.78 -12.78
CA ALA A 28 2.39 -3.43 -11.59
C ALA A 28 1.12 -2.71 -11.09
N TYR A 29 1.14 -1.38 -11.03
CA TYR A 29 -0.03 -0.57 -10.66
C TYR A 29 -1.23 -0.87 -11.57
N ASP A 30 -1.02 -0.86 -12.89
CA ASP A 30 -2.07 -1.11 -13.88
C ASP A 30 -2.56 -2.57 -13.84
N PHE A 31 -1.65 -3.52 -13.59
CA PHE A 31 -2.00 -4.93 -13.38
C PHE A 31 -2.91 -5.10 -12.15
N ILE A 32 -2.55 -4.49 -11.02
CA ILE A 32 -3.34 -4.54 -9.78
C ILE A 32 -4.73 -3.94 -10.02
N ASP A 33 -4.81 -2.80 -10.72
CA ASP A 33 -6.08 -2.15 -11.02
C ASP A 33 -7.02 -3.06 -11.83
N ARG A 34 -6.50 -3.68 -12.88
CA ARG A 34 -7.25 -4.64 -13.70
C ARG A 34 -7.74 -5.85 -12.90
N ILE A 35 -6.89 -6.44 -12.05
CA ILE A 35 -7.29 -7.58 -11.23
C ILE A 35 -8.33 -7.17 -10.18
N SER A 36 -8.19 -5.98 -9.58
CA SER A 36 -9.18 -5.46 -8.62
C SER A 36 -10.57 -5.35 -9.25
N LEU A 37 -10.67 -4.89 -10.50
CA LEU A 37 -11.94 -4.79 -11.23
C LEU A 37 -12.55 -6.18 -11.54
N GLN A 38 -11.72 -7.19 -11.77
CA GLN A 38 -12.18 -8.58 -11.99
C GLN A 38 -12.75 -9.16 -10.70
N ILE A 39 -12.08 -8.95 -9.57
CA ILE A 39 -12.54 -9.44 -8.26
C ILE A 39 -13.87 -8.79 -7.86
N GLU A 40 -14.03 -7.49 -8.09
CA GLU A 40 -15.28 -6.78 -7.81
C GLU A 40 -16.48 -7.37 -8.57
N LYS A 41 -16.25 -7.72 -9.85
CA LYS A 41 -17.26 -8.34 -10.73
C LYS A 41 -17.45 -9.85 -10.52
N SER A 42 -16.63 -10.47 -9.68
CA SER A 42 -16.73 -11.91 -9.48
C SER A 42 -18.04 -12.29 -8.76
N GLU A 43 -18.69 -13.34 -9.25
CA GLU A 43 -19.81 -13.95 -8.54
C GLU A 43 -19.26 -14.97 -7.55
N MET A 44 -19.56 -14.75 -6.27
CA MET A 44 -19.14 -15.61 -5.17
C MET A 44 -20.38 -16.08 -4.43
N ILE A 45 -20.50 -17.40 -4.23
CA ILE A 45 -21.69 -18.04 -3.63
C ILE A 45 -21.54 -18.18 -2.10
N LEU A 46 -20.39 -17.80 -1.54
CA LEU A 46 -20.10 -17.92 -0.11
C LEU A 46 -20.77 -16.79 0.70
N GLU A 47 -21.19 -17.09 1.93
CA GLU A 47 -21.75 -16.13 2.88
C GLU A 47 -20.82 -14.92 3.14
N GLU A 48 -19.51 -15.14 3.20
CA GLU A 48 -18.51 -14.08 3.44
C GLU A 48 -18.00 -13.39 2.15
N ALA A 49 -18.66 -13.60 1.00
CA ALA A 49 -18.23 -13.09 -0.30
C ALA A 49 -17.87 -11.60 -0.29
N GLU A 50 -18.75 -10.77 0.28
CA GLU A 50 -18.57 -9.31 0.31
C GLU A 50 -17.39 -8.89 1.19
N LEU A 51 -17.19 -9.58 2.32
CA LEU A 51 -16.04 -9.34 3.19
C LEU A 51 -14.73 -9.66 2.47
N ILE A 52 -14.67 -10.81 1.78
CA ILE A 52 -13.50 -11.21 0.98
C ILE A 52 -13.22 -10.18 -0.12
N LYS A 53 -14.25 -9.73 -0.86
CA LYS A 53 -14.10 -8.69 -1.88
C LYS A 53 -13.56 -7.39 -1.28
N ARG A 54 -14.02 -6.98 -0.10
CA ARG A 54 -13.50 -5.81 0.62
C ARG A 54 -12.03 -5.99 1.01
N GLU A 55 -11.62 -7.16 1.49
CA GLU A 55 -10.21 -7.47 1.81
C GLU A 55 -9.30 -7.39 0.58
N PHE A 56 -9.73 -7.96 -0.55
CA PHE A 56 -8.99 -7.87 -1.80
C PHE A 56 -8.93 -6.45 -2.35
N SER A 57 -10.05 -5.71 -2.30
CA SER A 57 -10.10 -4.29 -2.67
C SER A 57 -9.15 -3.45 -1.82
N TRP A 58 -9.14 -3.67 -0.51
CA TRP A 58 -8.21 -3.01 0.41
C TRP A 58 -6.75 -3.33 0.07
N SER A 59 -6.45 -4.61 -0.17
CA SER A 59 -5.12 -5.09 -0.53
C SER A 59 -4.62 -4.49 -1.85
N ALA A 60 -5.49 -4.40 -2.86
CA ALA A 60 -5.18 -3.74 -4.13
C ALA A 60 -4.87 -2.25 -3.93
N LYS A 61 -5.67 -1.55 -3.14
CA LYS A 61 -5.48 -0.11 -2.88
C LYS A 61 -4.17 0.18 -2.14
N ILE A 62 -3.80 -0.60 -1.13
CA ILE A 62 -2.53 -0.38 -0.42
C ILE A 62 -1.31 -0.70 -1.30
N LEU A 63 -1.40 -1.73 -2.16
CA LEU A 63 -0.35 -2.03 -3.14
C LEU A 63 -0.18 -0.90 -4.16
N LYS A 64 -1.29 -0.32 -4.63
CA LYS A 64 -1.25 0.85 -5.52
C LYS A 64 -0.57 2.06 -4.87
N ILE A 65 -0.80 2.30 -3.57
CA ILE A 65 -0.07 3.34 -2.82
C ILE A 65 1.43 3.03 -2.78
N ALA A 66 1.81 1.77 -2.55
CA ALA A 66 3.21 1.35 -2.54
C ALA A 66 3.89 1.58 -3.91
N CYS A 67 3.22 1.22 -5.00
CA CYS A 67 3.69 1.50 -6.36
C CYS A 67 3.85 3.00 -6.60
N SER A 68 2.85 3.81 -6.24
CA SER A 68 2.94 5.28 -6.38
C SER A 68 4.10 5.85 -5.58
N LEU A 69 4.29 5.43 -4.34
CA LEU A 69 5.41 5.86 -3.50
C LEU A 69 6.77 5.49 -4.11
N GLY A 70 6.90 4.25 -4.60
CA GLY A 70 8.12 3.79 -5.25
C GLY A 70 8.43 4.57 -6.54
N ILE A 71 7.42 4.90 -7.34
CA ILE A 71 7.57 5.72 -8.54
C ILE A 71 8.11 7.10 -8.19
N GLU A 72 7.53 7.76 -7.18
CA GLU A 72 7.99 9.09 -6.76
C GLU A 72 9.42 9.04 -6.19
N GLN A 73 9.74 8.00 -5.41
CA GLN A 73 11.10 7.77 -4.90
C GLN A 73 12.13 7.59 -6.03
N LEU A 74 11.79 6.82 -7.06
CA LEU A 74 12.68 6.60 -8.21
C LEU A 74 12.85 7.86 -9.06
N LYS A 75 11.81 8.68 -9.20
CA LYS A 75 11.89 9.98 -9.90
C LYS A 75 12.80 10.98 -9.18
N LEU A 76 12.78 10.98 -7.84
CA LEU A 76 13.67 11.80 -7.03
C LEU A 76 15.12 11.29 -7.04
N GLY A 77 15.29 9.97 -7.13
CA GLY A 77 16.57 9.29 -7.01
C GLY A 77 16.62 8.43 -5.75
N ILE A 78 17.27 7.27 -5.84
CA ILE A 78 17.22 6.22 -4.80
C ILE A 78 17.77 6.68 -3.44
N ASP A 79 18.72 7.61 -3.43
CA ASP A 79 19.35 8.10 -2.20
C ASP A 79 18.63 9.30 -1.58
N VAL A 80 17.65 9.88 -2.29
CA VAL A 80 16.91 11.04 -1.81
C VAL A 80 15.88 10.60 -0.78
N PRO A 81 15.81 11.23 0.40
CA PRO A 81 14.79 10.89 1.39
C PRO A 81 13.33 11.08 0.89
N ILE A 82 12.41 10.18 1.28
CA ILE A 82 10.97 10.23 0.91
C ILE A 82 10.29 11.55 1.29
N ASN A 83 10.77 12.23 2.35
CA ASN A 83 10.22 13.52 2.78
C ASN A 83 10.49 14.66 1.79
N GLU A 84 11.39 14.47 0.82
CA GLU A 84 11.65 15.40 -0.29
C GLU A 84 10.63 15.27 -1.43
N ILE A 85 9.71 14.28 -1.38
CA ILE A 85 8.55 14.26 -2.29
C ILE A 85 7.76 15.56 -2.13
N ASP A 86 7.29 16.11 -3.24
CA ASP A 86 6.55 17.36 -3.25
C ASP A 86 5.32 17.31 -2.32
N LEU A 87 5.00 18.44 -1.70
CA LEU A 87 3.97 18.53 -0.68
C LEU A 87 2.58 18.12 -1.19
N LYS A 88 2.27 18.38 -2.45
CA LYS A 88 0.98 18.01 -3.05
C LYS A 88 0.86 16.50 -3.12
N THR A 89 1.89 15.81 -3.60
CA THR A 89 1.90 14.35 -3.67
C THR A 89 1.90 13.70 -2.29
N LYS A 90 2.68 14.23 -1.33
CA LYS A 90 2.64 13.76 0.08
C LYS A 90 1.23 13.85 0.65
N ASN A 91 0.54 14.98 0.47
CA ASN A 91 -0.82 15.16 0.96
C ASN A 91 -1.83 14.21 0.30
N GLN A 92 -1.69 13.94 -0.99
CA GLN A 92 -2.55 12.97 -1.68
C GLN A 92 -2.35 11.54 -1.16
N LEU A 93 -1.10 11.10 -0.98
CA LEU A 93 -0.79 9.79 -0.42
C LEU A 93 -1.26 9.67 1.03
N LYS A 94 -1.04 10.71 1.84
CA LYS A 94 -1.51 10.79 3.22
C LYS A 94 -3.02 10.62 3.31
N THR A 95 -3.80 11.39 2.56
CA THR A 95 -5.26 11.29 2.56
C THR A 95 -5.75 9.89 2.17
N LYS A 96 -5.19 9.31 1.10
CA LYS A 96 -5.55 7.96 0.66
C LYS A 96 -5.22 6.91 1.73
N LEU A 97 -4.05 7.01 2.35
CA LEU A 97 -3.61 6.07 3.38
C LEU A 97 -4.45 6.18 4.65
N THR A 98 -4.82 7.39 5.09
CA THR A 98 -5.71 7.58 6.25
C THR A 98 -7.05 6.86 6.05
N ILE A 99 -7.68 7.04 4.89
CA ILE A 99 -8.94 6.37 4.55
C ILE A 99 -8.78 4.84 4.55
N LEU A 100 -7.67 4.33 4.01
CA LEU A 100 -7.40 2.90 4.01
C LEU A 100 -7.13 2.33 5.40
N ILE A 101 -6.48 3.10 6.27
CA ILE A 101 -6.24 2.68 7.64
C ILE A 101 -7.56 2.51 8.40
N GLU A 102 -8.51 3.43 8.22
CA GLU A 102 -9.84 3.30 8.81
C GLU A 102 -10.58 2.07 8.27
N GLU A 103 -10.49 1.82 6.95
CA GLU A 103 -11.12 0.65 6.36
C GLU A 103 -10.46 -0.67 6.81
N PHE A 104 -9.14 -0.67 6.98
CA PHE A 104 -8.41 -1.80 7.55
C PHE A 104 -8.95 -2.14 8.95
N GLN A 105 -9.18 -1.12 9.78
CA GLN A 105 -9.74 -1.33 11.11
C GLN A 105 -11.15 -1.95 11.05
N ARG A 106 -12.01 -1.48 10.13
CA ARG A 106 -13.35 -2.06 9.93
C ARG A 106 -13.27 -3.53 9.55
N ILE A 107 -12.53 -3.84 8.48
CA ILE A 107 -12.33 -5.22 7.99
C ILE A 107 -11.73 -6.11 9.08
N TRP A 108 -10.72 -5.63 9.81
CA TRP A 108 -10.09 -6.39 10.87
C TRP A 108 -11.08 -6.80 11.96
N LEU A 109 -11.90 -5.85 12.42
CA LEU A 109 -12.87 -6.10 13.50
C LEU A 109 -13.98 -7.07 13.09
N GLU A 110 -14.20 -7.28 11.80
CA GLU A 110 -15.14 -8.30 11.29
C GLU A 110 -14.58 -9.73 11.37
N ARG A 111 -13.25 -9.92 11.41
CA ARG A 111 -12.63 -11.27 11.44
C ARG A 111 -11.79 -11.59 12.68
N ASN A 112 -11.29 -10.55 13.34
CA ASN A 112 -10.23 -10.67 14.33
C ASN A 112 -10.61 -9.99 15.64
N ARG A 113 -9.99 -10.45 16.71
CA ARG A 113 -10.14 -9.84 18.04
C ARG A 113 -9.46 -8.47 18.07
N ARG A 114 -10.06 -7.54 18.82
CA ARG A 114 -9.56 -6.16 18.99
C ARG A 114 -8.10 -6.08 19.46
N GLY A 115 -7.64 -7.04 20.26
CA GLY A 115 -6.29 -7.05 20.84
C GLY A 115 -5.16 -7.06 19.80
N GLY A 116 -5.35 -7.71 18.65
CA GLY A 116 -4.32 -7.77 17.59
C GLY A 116 -4.31 -6.57 16.63
N LEU A 117 -5.33 -5.69 16.71
CA LEU A 117 -5.50 -4.60 15.75
C LEU A 117 -4.35 -3.58 15.82
N ASN A 118 -3.91 -3.25 17.04
CA ASN A 118 -2.90 -2.23 17.26
C ASN A 118 -1.57 -2.60 16.58
N ASP A 119 -1.16 -3.87 16.71
CA ASP A 119 0.10 -4.34 16.11
C ASP A 119 0.04 -4.35 14.58
N SER A 120 -1.10 -4.76 14.01
CA SER A 120 -1.27 -4.82 12.57
C SER A 120 -1.43 -3.43 11.93
N LYS A 121 -2.04 -2.47 12.64
CA LYS A 121 -2.23 -1.10 12.18
C LYS A 121 -0.96 -0.26 12.28
N LYS A 122 -0.11 -0.52 13.28
CA LYS A 122 1.08 0.29 13.58
C LYS A 122 1.96 0.56 12.36
N ARG A 123 2.18 -0.44 11.50
CA ARG A 123 3.01 -0.28 10.28
C ARG A 123 2.41 0.70 9.27
N LEU A 124 1.09 0.73 9.16
CA LEU A 124 0.39 1.68 8.29
C LEU A 124 0.46 3.08 8.88
N GLU A 125 0.37 3.21 10.19
CA GLU A 125 0.55 4.48 10.91
C GLU A 125 1.98 5.01 10.81
N ASP A 126 2.98 4.13 10.90
CA ASP A 126 4.39 4.48 10.69
C ASP A 126 4.61 5.01 9.27
N LEU A 127 4.04 4.36 8.25
CA LEU A 127 4.05 4.85 6.87
C LEU A 127 3.35 6.22 6.74
N LEU A 128 2.20 6.40 7.40
CA LEU A 128 1.48 7.68 7.41
C LEU A 128 2.29 8.82 8.04
N ALA A 129 3.06 8.51 9.08
CA ALA A 129 3.92 9.46 9.76
C ALA A 129 5.06 9.98 8.85
N LEU A 130 5.52 9.18 7.88
CA LEU A 130 6.53 9.62 6.91
C LEU A 130 6.04 10.77 6.03
N PHE A 131 4.74 10.84 5.72
CA PHE A 131 4.15 11.92 4.93
C PHE A 131 3.87 13.20 5.73
N SER A 132 4.01 13.15 7.06
CA SER A 132 3.74 14.29 7.95
C SER A 132 5.00 15.04 8.36
N LYS A 133 6.17 14.59 7.91
CA LYS A 133 7.47 15.25 8.05
C LYS A 133 7.82 16.01 6.78
#